data_AF-A0A7S3PBR8-F1
#
_entry.id   AF-A0A7S3PBR8-F1
#
_cell.length_a   1.000
_cell.length_b   1.000
_cell.length_c   1.000
_cell.angle_alpha   90.00
_cell.angle_beta   90.00
_cell.angle_gamma   90.00
#
_symmetry.space_group_name_H-M   'P 1'
#
loop_
_entity.id
_entity.type
_entity.pdbx_description
1 polymer ?
#
loop_
_entity_poly.entity_id
_entity_poly.type
_entity_poly.pdbx_seq_one_letter_code
_entity_poly.pdbx_strand_id
1 'polypeptide(L)'
;MLDRRLYLPTLMSQEDLSTLERLVKDAMLLLDQNLTHAYYRALEIIPDIVQQETKIRDFLYVENNDPQKAATRLARYWQTRKDLFVERWQLPMTQTGTGCLSDFDIGILRSGYMKLAHSATHGAVLIIDFAFLPPGVVRTQTRIPFYLLSICPCELTSLHVIRGEKMPAIELSSRAKDILFGNTATRLKNLYLAHAYEPGKERLIEFLGYQQTRVVEHNFQVSIPSQHRIMGKSVSSTLKLLAEAGFECACLPVELGGNIDKAAFQDWIRMRLTIEGAAGALLTTNLAKVPNQKRQRESFTIEKRPEETQEDFAKRKNAAYVRRNYHRQKNEIMIAEGEADGLRQRNDLLRADNERLQRLLAQANDIIVRILDPKMSAHVIERSTTKSSSCDPSSEG
;
A
#
# COMPACT_ATOMS: atom_id res chain seq x y z
N MET A 1 -18.69 -9.11 -9.45
CA MET A 1 -19.09 -9.05 -8.02
C MET A 1 -18.54 -10.31 -7.38
N LEU A 2 -17.62 -10.21 -6.43
CA LEU A 2 -17.13 -11.38 -5.71
C LEU A 2 -18.22 -11.79 -4.70
N ASP A 3 -19.07 -12.75 -5.06
CA ASP A 3 -20.05 -13.27 -4.12
C ASP A 3 -19.33 -14.00 -2.99
N ARG A 4 -19.29 -13.38 -1.80
CA ARG A 4 -18.65 -13.94 -0.61
C ARG A 4 -19.29 -15.27 -0.17
N ARG A 5 -20.48 -15.62 -0.66
CA ARG A 5 -21.19 -16.85 -0.27
C ARG A 5 -20.58 -18.13 -0.88
N LEU A 6 -19.76 -18.03 -1.92
CA LEU A 6 -19.26 -19.19 -2.66
C LEU A 6 -18.01 -19.85 -2.04
N TYR A 7 -17.49 -19.36 -0.91
CA TYR A 7 -16.18 -19.77 -0.38
C TYR A 7 -16.20 -20.35 1.04
N LEU A 8 -17.35 -20.76 1.58
CA LEU A 8 -17.38 -21.38 2.91
C LEU A 8 -17.06 -22.90 2.80
N PRO A 9 -16.01 -23.41 3.47
CA PRO A 9 -15.70 -24.84 3.50
C PRO A 9 -16.70 -25.48 4.45
N THR A 10 -17.11 -26.73 4.15
CA THR A 10 -17.90 -27.63 5.02
C THR A 10 -18.92 -26.91 5.90
N LEU A 11 -20.17 -26.84 5.42
CA LEU A 11 -21.33 -26.21 6.10
C LEU A 11 -21.32 -26.45 7.62
N MET A 12 -20.67 -25.56 8.38
CA MET A 12 -20.81 -25.52 9.83
C MET A 12 -22.24 -25.11 10.12
N SER A 13 -22.86 -25.72 11.13
CA SER A 13 -24.19 -25.29 11.52
C SER A 13 -24.16 -23.83 11.98
N GLN A 14 -25.29 -23.13 11.83
CA GLN A 14 -25.40 -21.76 12.34
C GLN A 14 -25.15 -21.69 13.86
N GLU A 15 -25.46 -22.77 14.58
CA GLU A 15 -25.24 -22.91 16.02
C GLU A 15 -23.75 -23.03 16.36
N ASP A 16 -23.00 -23.85 15.63
CA ASP A 16 -21.55 -23.99 15.80
C ASP A 16 -20.84 -22.65 15.56
N LEU A 17 -21.26 -21.95 14.50
CA LEU A 17 -20.68 -20.66 14.14
C LEU A 17 -20.97 -19.58 15.19
N SER A 18 -22.20 -19.54 15.73
CA SER A 18 -22.54 -18.62 16.82
C SER A 18 -21.73 -18.92 18.08
N THR A 19 -21.50 -20.22 18.35
CA THR A 19 -20.67 -20.67 19.46
C THR A 19 -19.21 -20.22 19.30
N LEU A 20 -18.63 -20.37 18.11
CA LEU A 20 -17.28 -19.91 17.82
C LEU A 20 -17.14 -18.39 17.93
N GLU A 21 -18.11 -17.62 17.44
CA GLU A 21 -18.10 -16.15 17.58
C GLU A 21 -18.12 -15.73 19.05
N ARG A 22 -18.88 -16.41 19.90
CA ARG A 22 -18.86 -16.19 21.35
C ARG A 22 -17.49 -16.49 21.92
N LEU A 23 -16.88 -17.62 21.56
CA LEU A 23 -15.54 -17.99 22.04
C LEU A 23 -14.45 -16.99 21.61
N VAL A 24 -14.56 -16.36 20.44
CA VAL A 24 -13.64 -15.28 20.03
C VAL A 24 -13.78 -14.08 20.96
N LYS A 25 -15.02 -13.69 21.31
CA LYS A 25 -15.26 -12.58 22.24
C LYS A 25 -14.73 -12.90 23.64
N ASP A 26 -14.92 -14.13 24.12
CA ASP A 26 -14.38 -14.57 25.40
C ASP A 26 -12.83 -14.56 25.39
N ALA A 27 -12.22 -15.06 24.30
CA ALA A 27 -10.77 -15.02 24.13
C ALA A 27 -10.22 -13.58 24.08
N MET A 28 -10.95 -12.64 23.47
CA MET A 28 -10.59 -11.21 23.48
C MET A 28 -10.55 -10.60 24.89
N LEU A 29 -11.24 -11.17 25.88
CA LEU A 29 -11.16 -10.71 27.28
C LEU A 29 -9.90 -11.22 28.00
N LEU A 30 -9.28 -12.29 27.49
CA LEU A 30 -8.11 -12.95 28.08
C LEU A 30 -6.78 -12.48 27.48
N LEU A 31 -6.80 -11.75 26.37
CA LEU A 31 -5.61 -11.20 25.73
C LEU A 31 -5.06 -9.99 26.52
N ASP A 32 -3.77 -9.69 26.27
CA ASP A 32 -3.11 -8.50 26.84
C ASP A 32 -3.90 -7.21 26.53
N GLN A 33 -4.05 -6.36 27.54
CA GLN A 33 -4.82 -5.12 27.43
C GLN A 33 -4.24 -4.17 26.38
N ASN A 34 -2.91 -4.09 26.24
CA ASN A 34 -2.30 -3.22 25.24
C ASN A 34 -2.66 -3.67 23.82
N LEU A 35 -2.76 -4.98 23.61
CA LEU A 35 -3.11 -5.55 22.31
C LEU A 35 -4.59 -5.30 21.96
N THR A 36 -5.49 -5.38 22.93
CA THR A 36 -6.94 -5.28 22.70
C THR A 36 -7.50 -3.86 22.84
N HIS A 37 -6.73 -2.94 23.44
CA HIS A 37 -7.17 -1.56 23.71
C HIS A 37 -7.71 -0.85 22.46
N ALA A 38 -7.05 -0.97 21.31
CA ALA A 38 -7.51 -0.33 20.07
C ALA A 38 -8.89 -0.83 19.61
N TYR A 39 -9.15 -2.15 19.76
CA TYR A 39 -10.43 -2.75 19.40
C TYR A 39 -11.56 -2.30 20.35
N TYR A 40 -11.34 -2.38 21.67
CA TYR A 40 -12.37 -1.96 22.63
C TYR A 40 -12.68 -0.47 22.54
N ARG A 41 -11.64 0.35 22.31
CA ARG A 41 -11.85 1.78 22.06
C ARG A 41 -12.62 2.05 20.77
N ALA A 42 -12.43 1.23 19.73
CA ALA A 42 -13.22 1.31 18.51
C ALA A 42 -14.68 0.93 18.74
N LEU A 43 -14.95 -0.13 19.52
CA LEU A 43 -16.31 -0.54 19.89
C LEU A 43 -17.05 0.56 20.64
N GLU A 44 -16.35 1.32 21.47
CA GLU A 44 -16.92 2.43 22.24
C GLU A 44 -17.24 3.65 21.37
N ILE A 45 -16.31 4.07 20.50
CA ILE A 45 -16.45 5.33 19.74
C ILE A 45 -17.21 5.13 18.42
N ILE A 46 -16.94 4.01 17.71
CA ILE A 46 -17.38 3.77 16.33
C ILE A 46 -17.95 2.35 16.13
N PRO A 47 -18.93 1.91 16.94
CA PRO A 47 -19.46 0.54 16.90
C PRO A 47 -19.95 0.13 15.50
N ASP A 48 -20.56 1.06 14.75
CA ASP A 48 -21.08 0.79 13.41
C ASP A 48 -19.96 0.40 12.42
N ILE A 49 -18.82 1.08 12.50
CA ILE A 49 -17.64 0.79 11.65
C ILE A 49 -17.05 -0.56 12.06
N VAL A 50 -16.98 -0.83 13.37
CA VAL A 50 -16.52 -2.14 13.86
C VAL A 50 -17.41 -3.25 13.31
N GLN A 51 -18.73 -3.11 13.41
CA GLN A 51 -19.68 -4.08 12.90
C GLN A 51 -19.58 -4.29 11.39
N GLN A 52 -19.39 -3.23 10.61
CA GLN A 52 -19.32 -3.29 9.15
C GLN A 52 -18.03 -3.95 8.66
N GLU A 53 -16.90 -3.57 9.25
CA GLU A 53 -15.58 -3.98 8.77
C GLU A 53 -15.09 -5.27 9.44
N THR A 54 -15.53 -5.54 10.67
CA THR A 54 -15.10 -6.71 11.44
C THR A 54 -16.16 -7.80 11.41
N LYS A 55 -16.00 -8.73 10.47
CA LYS A 55 -16.76 -9.99 10.48
C LYS A 55 -15.94 -11.05 11.19
N ILE A 56 -16.28 -11.38 12.43
CA ILE A 56 -15.55 -12.37 13.25
C ILE A 56 -15.39 -13.70 12.50
N ARG A 57 -16.39 -14.09 11.70
CA ARG A 57 -16.36 -15.27 10.82
C ARG A 57 -15.18 -15.29 9.86
N ASP A 58 -14.84 -14.14 9.28
CA ASP A 58 -13.76 -14.03 8.30
C ASP A 58 -12.40 -14.28 9.01
N PHE A 59 -12.25 -13.81 10.25
CA PHE A 59 -11.06 -14.08 11.08
C PHE A 59 -10.98 -15.54 11.53
N LEU A 60 -12.10 -16.15 11.92
CA LEU A 60 -12.19 -17.58 12.26
C LEU A 60 -11.79 -18.45 11.06
N TYR A 61 -12.35 -18.17 9.88
CA TYR A 61 -12.00 -18.88 8.64
C TYR A 61 -10.49 -18.86 8.39
N VAL A 62 -9.89 -17.66 8.46
CA VAL A 62 -8.45 -17.48 8.21
C VAL A 62 -7.56 -18.10 9.28
N GLU A 63 -8.10 -18.39 10.46
CA GLU A 63 -7.40 -19.09 11.55
C GLU A 63 -7.88 -20.54 11.74
N ASN A 64 -8.48 -21.14 10.71
CA ASN A 64 -8.95 -22.54 10.72
C ASN A 64 -9.89 -22.83 11.92
N ASN A 65 -10.79 -21.91 12.21
CA ASN A 65 -11.74 -21.95 13.32
C ASN A 65 -11.13 -22.00 14.73
N ASP A 66 -9.88 -21.54 14.90
CA ASP A 66 -9.24 -21.34 16.21
C ASP A 66 -9.68 -19.99 16.82
N PRO A 67 -10.51 -19.97 17.88
CA PRO A 67 -11.03 -18.72 18.43
C PRO A 67 -9.96 -17.82 19.04
N GLN A 68 -8.90 -18.40 19.62
CA GLN A 68 -7.85 -17.65 20.29
C GLN A 68 -6.94 -16.96 19.27
N LYS A 69 -6.59 -17.64 18.18
CA LYS A 69 -5.85 -17.03 17.07
C LYS A 69 -6.70 -15.99 16.34
N ALA A 70 -7.99 -16.27 16.11
CA ALA A 70 -8.90 -15.32 15.49
C ALA A 70 -9.05 -14.04 16.33
N ALA A 71 -9.20 -14.16 17.65
CA ALA A 71 -9.18 -13.04 18.59
C ALA A 71 -7.86 -12.25 18.52
N THR A 72 -6.73 -12.94 18.55
CA THR A 72 -5.40 -12.31 18.45
C THR A 72 -5.24 -11.53 17.15
N ARG A 73 -5.62 -12.12 16.02
CA ARG A 73 -5.59 -11.47 14.70
C ARG A 73 -6.52 -10.27 14.63
N LEU A 74 -7.72 -10.38 15.21
CA LEU A 74 -8.67 -9.28 15.29
C LEU A 74 -8.13 -8.10 16.11
N ALA A 75 -7.55 -8.36 17.27
CA ALA A 75 -6.94 -7.31 18.08
C ALA A 75 -5.81 -6.61 17.31
N ARG A 76 -4.96 -7.39 16.62
CA ARG A 76 -3.88 -6.88 15.75
C ARG A 76 -4.41 -6.08 14.56
N TYR A 77 -5.55 -6.44 13.97
CA TYR A 77 -6.19 -5.67 12.90
C TYR A 77 -6.44 -4.22 13.34
N TRP A 78 -7.09 -4.04 14.50
CA TRP A 78 -7.44 -2.72 15.01
C TRP A 78 -6.24 -1.93 15.49
N GLN A 79 -5.27 -2.59 16.13
CA GLN A 79 -3.99 -1.96 16.47
C GLN A 79 -3.26 -1.48 15.22
N THR A 80 -3.17 -2.32 14.19
CA THR A 80 -2.53 -1.97 12.90
C THR A 80 -3.25 -0.82 12.22
N ARG A 81 -4.59 -0.85 12.19
CA ARG A 81 -5.40 0.23 11.63
C ARG A 81 -5.10 1.55 12.34
N LYS A 82 -5.06 1.55 13.68
CA LYS A 82 -4.72 2.72 14.47
C LYS A 82 -3.33 3.25 14.11
N ASP A 83 -2.34 2.38 14.05
CA ASP A 83 -0.96 2.77 13.75
C ASP A 83 -0.79 3.30 12.33
N LEU A 84 -1.48 2.70 11.35
CA LEU A 84 -1.37 3.10 9.94
C LEU A 84 -2.05 4.44 9.66
N PHE A 85 -3.26 4.64 10.19
CA PHE A 85 -4.10 5.78 9.84
C PHE A 85 -4.06 6.90 10.89
N VAL A 86 -3.34 6.70 12.00
CA VAL A 86 -3.04 7.67 13.06
C VAL A 86 -4.29 8.36 13.60
N GLU A 87 -4.67 9.53 13.08
CA GLU A 87 -5.87 10.27 13.49
C GLU A 87 -7.12 9.83 12.72
N ARG A 88 -6.95 9.29 11.51
CA ARG A 88 -8.02 8.89 10.60
C ARG A 88 -8.46 7.44 10.77
N TRP A 89 -7.89 6.71 11.72
CA TRP A 89 -8.20 5.30 11.95
C TRP A 89 -9.65 5.06 12.37
N GLN A 90 -10.32 6.08 12.91
CA GLN A 90 -11.73 5.98 13.29
C GLN A 90 -12.69 6.20 12.12
N LEU A 91 -12.18 6.57 10.95
CA LEU A 91 -13.01 6.80 9.76
C LEU A 91 -13.22 5.49 8.99
N PRO A 92 -14.31 5.36 8.22
CA PRO A 92 -14.56 4.19 7.38
C PRO A 92 -13.44 3.96 6.37
N MET A 93 -13.11 2.70 6.12
CA MET A 93 -12.07 2.34 5.16
C MET A 93 -12.60 2.38 3.72
N THR A 94 -12.63 3.60 3.15
CA THR A 94 -13.18 3.86 1.81
C THR A 94 -12.24 4.73 0.98
N GLN A 95 -12.37 4.66 -0.34
CA GLN A 95 -11.62 5.49 -1.30
C GLN A 95 -12.38 6.76 -1.71
N THR A 96 -13.39 7.16 -0.93
CA THR A 96 -14.24 8.34 -1.20
C THR A 96 -13.54 9.68 -0.95
N GLY A 97 -12.39 9.69 -0.24
CA GLY A 97 -11.70 10.89 0.22
C GLY A 97 -12.08 11.32 1.63
N THR A 98 -13.24 10.87 2.13
CA THR A 98 -13.73 11.18 3.48
C THR A 98 -13.46 10.06 4.49
N GLY A 99 -12.87 8.95 4.06
CA GLY A 99 -12.54 7.79 4.88
C GLY A 99 -11.16 7.86 5.53
N CYS A 100 -10.63 6.71 5.95
CA CYS A 100 -9.30 6.63 6.55
C CYS A 100 -8.18 6.93 5.54
N LEU A 101 -8.39 6.66 4.25
CA LEU A 101 -7.46 6.99 3.17
C LEU A 101 -7.41 8.50 2.93
N SER A 102 -6.20 9.06 2.88
CA SER A 102 -5.97 10.44 2.48
C SER A 102 -6.10 10.63 0.96
N ASP A 103 -6.15 11.87 0.49
CA ASP A 103 -6.14 12.17 -0.95
C ASP A 103 -4.85 11.67 -1.63
N PHE A 104 -3.73 11.72 -0.91
CA PHE A 104 -2.46 11.14 -1.35
C PHE A 104 -2.59 9.62 -1.53
N ASP A 105 -3.12 8.91 -0.53
CA ASP A 105 -3.35 7.46 -0.60
C ASP A 105 -4.27 7.11 -1.79
N ILE A 106 -5.34 7.88 -2.00
CA ILE A 106 -6.26 7.69 -3.13
C ILE A 106 -5.57 7.95 -4.47
N GLY A 107 -4.68 8.94 -4.53
CA GLY A 107 -3.84 9.19 -5.71
C GLY A 107 -2.98 7.98 -6.06
N ILE A 108 -2.34 7.35 -5.06
CA ILE A 108 -1.57 6.13 -5.25
C ILE A 108 -2.49 4.98 -5.69
N LEU A 109 -3.62 4.74 -5.01
CA LEU A 109 -4.56 3.70 -5.40
C LEU A 109 -5.02 3.86 -6.86
N ARG A 110 -5.36 5.08 -7.29
CA ARG A 110 -5.81 5.40 -8.65
C ARG A 110 -4.73 5.25 -9.72
N SER A 111 -3.47 5.14 -9.34
CA SER A 111 -2.39 4.89 -10.29
C SER A 111 -2.50 3.50 -10.94
N GLY A 112 -3.16 2.55 -10.25
CA GLY A 112 -3.32 1.18 -10.72
C GLY A 112 -2.17 0.25 -10.37
N TYR A 113 -1.24 0.68 -9.51
CA TYR A 113 -0.12 -0.15 -9.06
C TYR A 113 -0.57 -1.38 -8.26
N MET A 114 -1.73 -1.30 -7.62
CA MET A 114 -2.41 -2.44 -6.99
C MET A 114 -3.88 -2.45 -7.36
N LYS A 115 -4.38 -3.60 -7.82
CA LYS A 115 -5.77 -3.77 -8.24
C LYS A 115 -6.29 -5.17 -7.96
N LEU A 116 -7.60 -5.28 -7.74
CA LEU A 116 -8.27 -6.55 -7.52
C LEU A 116 -8.97 -7.01 -8.79
N ALA A 117 -8.69 -8.25 -9.19
CA ALA A 117 -9.37 -8.97 -10.25
C ALA A 117 -10.04 -10.23 -9.69
N HIS A 118 -10.88 -10.85 -10.49
CA HIS A 118 -11.49 -12.14 -10.17
C HIS A 118 -11.08 -13.17 -11.22
N SER A 119 -10.62 -14.33 -10.75
CA SER A 119 -10.36 -15.54 -11.51
C SER A 119 -11.34 -16.62 -11.06
N ALA A 120 -11.85 -17.42 -12.00
CA ALA A 120 -12.72 -18.54 -11.64
C ALA A 120 -11.95 -19.62 -10.88
N THR A 121 -10.68 -19.83 -11.25
CA THR A 121 -9.80 -20.81 -10.58
C THR A 121 -9.25 -20.29 -9.25
N HIS A 122 -8.78 -19.03 -9.23
CA HIS A 122 -8.05 -18.49 -8.07
C HIS A 122 -8.90 -17.63 -7.12
N GLY A 123 -10.17 -17.36 -7.46
CA GLY A 123 -11.02 -16.47 -6.69
C GLY A 123 -10.56 -15.02 -6.82
N ALA A 124 -10.23 -14.36 -5.71
CA ALA A 124 -9.67 -13.00 -5.77
C ALA A 124 -8.19 -13.04 -6.17
N VAL A 125 -7.80 -12.13 -7.08
CA VAL A 125 -6.42 -11.94 -7.51
C VAL A 125 -6.00 -10.49 -7.24
N LEU A 126 -5.00 -10.30 -6.39
CA LEU A 126 -4.35 -9.00 -6.19
C LEU A 126 -3.21 -8.87 -7.17
N ILE A 127 -3.36 -7.98 -8.14
CA ILE A 127 -2.35 -7.68 -9.13
C ILE A 127 -1.51 -6.52 -8.61
N ILE A 128 -0.19 -6.71 -8.57
CA ILE A 128 0.78 -5.72 -8.12
C ILE A 128 1.73 -5.41 -9.28
N ASP A 129 1.71 -4.18 -9.77
CA ASP A 129 2.60 -3.70 -10.83
C ASP A 129 3.25 -2.38 -10.41
N PHE A 130 4.53 -2.46 -10.05
CA PHE A 130 5.29 -1.31 -9.56
C PHE A 130 5.61 -0.28 -10.67
N ALA A 131 5.44 -0.60 -11.95
CA ALA A 131 5.57 0.37 -13.05
C ALA A 131 4.55 1.52 -12.92
N PHE A 132 3.38 1.23 -12.34
CA PHE A 132 2.34 2.21 -12.11
C PHE A 132 2.50 2.95 -10.77
N LEU A 133 3.52 2.67 -9.96
CA LEU A 133 3.71 3.39 -8.70
C LEU A 133 4.16 4.83 -8.99
N PRO A 134 3.48 5.86 -8.44
CA PRO A 134 3.87 7.24 -8.71
C PRO A 134 5.33 7.52 -8.28
N PRO A 135 6.08 8.34 -9.04
CA PRO A 135 7.45 8.70 -8.68
C PRO A 135 7.53 9.30 -7.27
N GLY A 136 8.54 8.88 -6.50
CA GLY A 136 8.76 9.34 -5.13
C GLY A 136 8.00 8.55 -4.06
N VAL A 137 7.07 7.66 -4.45
CA VAL A 137 6.38 6.78 -3.50
C VAL A 137 7.26 5.56 -3.19
N VAL A 138 7.47 5.30 -1.90
CA VAL A 138 8.24 4.14 -1.42
C VAL A 138 7.41 2.85 -1.45
N ARG A 139 8.07 1.70 -1.66
CA ARG A 139 7.44 0.37 -1.66
C ARG A 139 6.80 0.01 -0.32
N THR A 140 7.28 0.62 0.76
CA THR A 140 6.84 0.37 2.14
C THR A 140 5.52 1.03 2.51
N GLN A 141 4.85 1.70 1.56
CA GLN A 141 3.49 2.18 1.77
C GLN A 141 2.52 1.01 1.99
N THR A 142 2.06 0.85 3.22
CA THR A 142 1.22 -0.26 3.68
C THR A 142 -0.28 0.08 3.72
N ARG A 143 -0.66 1.36 3.66
CA ARG A 143 -2.07 1.78 3.77
C ARG A 143 -2.96 1.25 2.65
N ILE A 144 -2.49 1.31 1.41
CA ILE A 144 -3.26 0.85 0.25
C ILE A 144 -3.44 -0.67 0.26
N PRO A 145 -2.37 -1.49 0.39
CA PRO A 145 -2.57 -2.92 0.49
C PRO A 145 -3.38 -3.32 1.73
N PHE A 146 -3.27 -2.62 2.88
CA PHE A 146 -4.16 -2.85 4.02
C PHE A 146 -5.63 -2.59 3.68
N TYR A 147 -5.94 -1.51 2.94
CA TYR A 147 -7.28 -1.25 2.42
C TYR A 147 -7.76 -2.33 1.46
N LEU A 148 -6.95 -2.71 0.47
CA LEU A 148 -7.35 -3.73 -0.50
C LEU A 148 -7.63 -5.07 0.20
N LEU A 149 -6.81 -5.44 1.19
CA LEU A 149 -6.96 -6.68 1.94
C LEU A 149 -8.15 -6.67 2.90
N SER A 150 -8.61 -5.52 3.39
CA SER A 150 -9.83 -5.44 4.22
C SER A 150 -11.11 -5.63 3.41
N ILE A 151 -11.09 -5.25 2.13
CA ILE A 151 -12.25 -5.40 1.24
C ILE A 151 -12.22 -6.72 0.46
N CYS A 152 -11.07 -7.40 0.43
CA CYS A 152 -10.90 -8.73 -0.16
C CYS A 152 -11.74 -9.81 0.54
N PRO A 153 -12.02 -10.93 -0.16
CA PRO A 153 -12.48 -12.15 0.50
C PRO A 153 -11.34 -12.80 1.32
N CYS A 154 -11.68 -13.80 2.12
CA CYS A 154 -10.77 -14.45 3.05
C CYS A 154 -9.56 -15.14 2.42
N GLU A 155 -9.60 -15.46 1.12
CA GLU A 155 -8.47 -16.02 0.37
C GLU A 155 -8.14 -15.16 -0.83
N LEU A 156 -6.84 -15.03 -1.08
CA LEU A 156 -6.32 -14.20 -2.16
C LEU A 156 -5.13 -14.86 -2.83
N THR A 157 -5.04 -14.74 -4.14
CA THR A 157 -3.82 -15.00 -4.90
C THR A 157 -3.14 -13.67 -5.23
N SER A 158 -1.84 -13.55 -4.98
CA SER A 158 -1.06 -12.38 -5.40
C SER A 158 -0.37 -12.64 -6.73
N LEU A 159 -0.50 -11.72 -7.68
CA LEU A 159 0.17 -11.73 -8.98
C LEU A 159 1.02 -10.47 -9.12
N HIS A 160 2.33 -10.62 -9.02
CA HIS A 160 3.27 -9.52 -9.24
C HIS A 160 3.69 -9.49 -10.71
N VAL A 161 3.51 -8.34 -11.35
CA VAL A 161 3.95 -8.08 -12.72
C VAL A 161 5.35 -7.49 -12.69
N ILE A 162 6.29 -8.13 -13.37
CA ILE A 162 7.68 -7.69 -13.47
C ILE A 162 7.91 -7.12 -14.86
N ARG A 163 8.25 -5.83 -14.93
CA ARG A 163 8.47 -5.06 -16.15
C ARG A 163 9.89 -4.51 -16.21
N GLY A 164 10.34 -4.10 -17.39
CA GLY A 164 11.67 -3.53 -17.62
C GLY A 164 11.79 -2.06 -17.23
N GLU A 165 10.99 -1.61 -16.26
CA GLU A 165 10.99 -0.25 -15.72
C GLU A 165 11.74 -0.19 -14.39
N LYS A 166 12.25 0.99 -14.04
CA LYS A 166 13.00 1.18 -12.80
C LYS A 166 12.09 0.93 -11.61
N MET A 167 12.34 -0.16 -10.92
CA MET A 167 11.69 -0.48 -9.67
C MET A 167 12.13 0.51 -8.57
N PRO A 168 11.20 1.02 -7.74
CA PRO A 168 11.56 1.80 -6.56
C PRO A 168 12.42 0.96 -5.61
N ALA A 169 13.25 1.61 -4.81
CA ALA A 169 14.17 0.92 -3.90
C ALA A 169 13.41 -0.08 -3.01
N ILE A 170 14.02 -1.24 -2.85
CA ILE A 170 13.50 -2.33 -2.05
C ILE A 170 13.94 -2.10 -0.62
N GLU A 171 12.98 -1.83 0.27
CA GLU A 171 13.20 -1.91 1.70
C GLU A 171 12.70 -3.27 2.20
N LEU A 172 13.62 -4.06 2.74
CA LEU A 172 13.28 -5.31 3.43
C LEU A 172 12.71 -4.93 4.80
N SER A 173 11.42 -5.18 5.01
CA SER A 173 10.74 -4.87 6.26
C SER A 173 9.79 -6.01 6.62
N SER A 174 10.14 -6.76 7.67
CA SER A 174 9.26 -7.78 8.27
C SER A 174 7.91 -7.18 8.67
N ARG A 175 7.89 -5.90 9.07
CA ARG A 175 6.68 -5.19 9.46
C ARG A 175 5.62 -5.17 8.36
N ALA A 176 6.03 -5.08 7.09
CA ALA A 176 5.08 -5.10 5.97
C ALA A 176 4.36 -6.46 5.86
N LYS A 177 5.04 -7.58 6.12
CA LYS A 177 4.44 -8.92 6.13
C LYS A 177 3.35 -9.01 7.19
N ASP A 178 3.69 -8.62 8.42
CA ASP A 178 2.78 -8.72 9.57
C ASP A 178 1.53 -7.87 9.35
N ILE A 179 1.74 -6.62 8.89
CA ILE A 179 0.65 -5.69 8.59
C ILE A 179 -0.30 -6.25 7.52
N LEU A 180 0.24 -6.84 6.45
CA LEU A 180 -0.57 -7.23 5.30
C LEU A 180 -1.29 -8.57 5.53
N PHE A 181 -0.58 -9.61 5.94
CA PHE A 181 -1.14 -10.96 5.95
C PHE A 181 -1.31 -11.56 7.34
N GLY A 182 -0.64 -10.99 8.35
CA GLY A 182 -0.79 -11.41 9.75
C GLY A 182 -1.97 -10.76 10.46
N ASN A 183 -2.36 -9.55 10.02
CA ASN A 183 -3.27 -8.70 10.78
C ASN A 183 -4.62 -8.45 10.09
N THR A 184 -4.83 -8.95 8.86
CA THR A 184 -6.12 -8.82 8.15
C THR A 184 -6.85 -10.17 8.12
N ALA A 185 -8.17 -10.15 7.89
CA ALA A 185 -8.99 -11.35 7.70
C ALA A 185 -8.84 -11.95 6.29
N THR A 186 -7.62 -11.88 5.73
CA THR A 186 -7.27 -12.38 4.39
C THR A 186 -6.03 -13.26 4.46
N ARG A 187 -6.11 -14.44 3.85
CA ARG A 187 -5.03 -15.43 3.71
C ARG A 187 -4.48 -15.39 2.29
N LEU A 188 -3.17 -15.24 2.17
CA LEU A 188 -2.49 -15.40 0.89
C LEU A 188 -2.37 -16.89 0.56
N LYS A 189 -3.05 -17.33 -0.51
CA LYS A 189 -3.07 -18.74 -0.96
C LYS A 189 -1.87 -19.05 -1.85
N ASN A 190 -1.70 -18.25 -2.90
CA ASN A 190 -0.65 -18.42 -3.90
C ASN A 190 0.04 -17.08 -4.18
N LEU A 191 1.32 -17.14 -4.56
CA LEU A 191 2.05 -15.98 -5.05
C LEU A 191 2.71 -16.30 -6.39
N TYR A 192 2.40 -15.49 -7.40
CA TYR A 192 2.94 -15.58 -8.74
C TYR A 192 3.79 -14.36 -9.06
N LEU A 193 4.96 -14.59 -9.65
CA LEU A 193 5.81 -13.56 -10.26
C LEU A 193 5.78 -13.76 -11.78
N ALA A 194 5.10 -12.88 -12.51
CA ALA A 194 4.94 -12.97 -13.95
C ALA A 194 5.75 -11.89 -14.66
N HIS A 195 6.62 -12.32 -15.58
CA HIS A 195 7.48 -11.42 -16.34
C HIS A 195 6.74 -10.95 -17.60
N ALA A 196 6.55 -9.64 -17.71
CA ALA A 196 6.08 -9.04 -18.95
C ALA A 196 7.16 -9.22 -20.03
N TYR A 197 6.74 -9.51 -21.25
CA TYR A 197 7.67 -9.64 -22.36
C TYR A 197 7.96 -8.27 -22.96
N GLU A 198 9.20 -7.79 -22.82
CA GLU A 198 9.69 -6.55 -23.42
C GLU A 198 10.97 -6.85 -24.22
N PRO A 199 10.90 -6.87 -25.57
CA PRO A 199 12.04 -7.18 -26.43
C PRO A 199 13.27 -6.33 -26.08
N GLY A 200 14.41 -6.98 -25.90
CA GLY A 200 15.69 -6.34 -25.57
C GLY A 200 15.89 -5.99 -24.10
N LYS A 201 14.93 -6.29 -23.22
CA LYS A 201 15.04 -6.09 -21.76
C LYS A 201 15.00 -7.39 -20.96
N GLU A 202 15.15 -8.54 -21.60
CA GLU A 202 14.96 -9.86 -21.00
C GLU A 202 15.85 -10.05 -19.76
N ARG A 203 17.14 -9.69 -19.87
CA ARG A 203 18.09 -9.77 -18.73
C ARG A 203 17.74 -8.84 -17.58
N LEU A 204 17.25 -7.63 -17.88
CA LEU A 204 16.83 -6.69 -16.84
C LEU A 204 15.61 -7.21 -16.10
N ILE A 205 14.60 -7.70 -16.83
CA ILE A 205 13.38 -8.27 -16.26
C ILE A 205 13.69 -9.52 -15.44
N GLU A 206 14.58 -10.37 -15.91
CA GLU A 206 15.07 -11.53 -15.15
C GLU A 206 15.74 -11.10 -13.83
N PHE A 207 16.63 -10.10 -13.88
CA PHE A 207 17.27 -9.55 -12.69
C PHE A 207 16.26 -8.95 -11.70
N LEU A 208 15.29 -8.17 -12.18
CA LEU A 208 14.23 -7.59 -11.35
C LEU A 208 13.33 -8.67 -10.74
N GLY A 209 13.00 -9.72 -11.50
CA GLY A 209 12.24 -10.88 -11.01
C GLY A 209 12.99 -11.66 -9.94
N TYR A 210 14.31 -11.81 -10.09
CA TYR A 210 15.17 -12.35 -9.04
C TYR A 210 15.15 -11.48 -7.78
N GLN A 211 15.32 -10.15 -7.91
CA GLN A 211 15.23 -9.23 -6.77
C GLN A 211 13.87 -9.33 -6.06
N GLN A 212 12.77 -9.31 -6.81
CA GLN A 212 11.43 -9.42 -6.24
C GLN A 212 11.23 -10.77 -5.54
N THR A 213 11.80 -11.85 -6.06
CA THR A 213 11.80 -13.14 -5.37
C THR A 213 12.50 -13.05 -4.03
N ARG A 214 13.68 -12.43 -3.95
CA ARG A 214 14.40 -12.30 -2.67
C ARG A 214 13.62 -11.49 -1.65
N VAL A 215 12.90 -10.47 -2.08
CA VAL A 215 11.99 -9.70 -1.21
C VAL A 215 10.87 -10.57 -0.67
N VAL A 216 10.26 -11.37 -1.55
CA VAL A 216 9.19 -12.29 -1.15
C VAL A 216 9.74 -13.36 -0.20
N GLU A 217 10.85 -14.01 -0.53
CA GLU A 217 11.50 -15.00 0.35
C GLU A 217 11.81 -14.38 1.74
N HIS A 218 12.40 -13.19 1.76
CA HIS A 218 12.78 -12.51 2.99
C HIS A 218 11.57 -12.04 3.82
N ASN A 219 10.54 -11.49 3.17
CA ASN A 219 9.37 -11.00 3.89
C ASN A 219 8.50 -12.15 4.36
N PHE A 220 8.46 -13.27 3.65
CA PHE A 220 7.53 -14.35 3.96
C PHE A 220 8.15 -15.54 4.69
N GLN A 221 9.48 -15.67 4.74
CA GLN A 221 10.26 -16.59 5.59
C GLN A 221 9.58 -17.95 5.82
N VAL A 222 9.34 -18.73 4.76
CA VAL A 222 8.78 -20.11 4.78
C VAL A 222 7.24 -20.21 4.77
N SER A 223 6.47 -19.13 4.92
CA SER A 223 5.01 -19.22 5.08
C SER A 223 4.16 -19.17 3.80
N ILE A 224 4.73 -19.00 2.60
CA ILE A 224 3.93 -19.00 1.36
C ILE A 224 3.82 -20.43 0.82
N PRO A 225 2.60 -20.98 0.62
CA PRO A 225 2.40 -22.36 0.20
C PRO A 225 3.02 -22.71 -1.16
N SER A 226 3.09 -21.76 -2.09
CA SER A 226 3.79 -21.95 -3.37
C SER A 226 4.12 -20.61 -4.05
N GLN A 227 5.40 -20.42 -4.36
CA GLN A 227 5.86 -19.31 -5.19
C GLN A 227 6.09 -19.83 -6.61
N HIS A 228 5.43 -19.21 -7.58
CA HIS A 228 5.51 -19.59 -8.98
C HIS A 228 6.16 -18.46 -9.79
N ARG A 229 7.11 -18.81 -10.66
CA ARG A 229 7.68 -17.87 -11.62
C ARG A 229 7.18 -18.19 -13.02
N ILE A 230 6.61 -17.19 -13.68
CA ILE A 230 6.09 -17.30 -15.05
C ILE A 230 6.95 -16.44 -15.97
N MET A 231 7.72 -17.10 -16.84
CA MET A 231 8.69 -16.47 -17.73
C MET A 231 8.52 -16.98 -19.17
N GLY A 232 7.68 -16.28 -19.95
CA GLY A 232 7.56 -16.54 -21.39
C GLY A 232 8.64 -15.84 -22.21
N LYS A 233 8.92 -16.37 -23.40
CA LYS A 233 9.80 -15.77 -24.43
C LYS A 233 9.05 -14.83 -25.40
N SER A 234 7.77 -14.63 -25.16
CA SER A 234 6.84 -13.78 -25.91
C SER A 234 5.58 -13.56 -25.08
N VAL A 235 4.79 -12.54 -25.38
CA VAL A 235 3.49 -12.30 -24.71
C VAL A 235 2.60 -13.55 -24.78
N SER A 236 2.48 -14.17 -25.95
CA SER A 236 1.66 -15.38 -26.14
C SER A 236 2.15 -16.57 -25.31
N SER A 237 3.46 -16.74 -25.17
CA SER A 237 4.02 -17.80 -24.32
C SER A 237 3.83 -17.53 -22.83
N THR A 238 3.95 -16.27 -22.39
CA THR A 238 3.65 -15.86 -21.01
C THR A 238 2.18 -16.12 -20.68
N LEU A 239 1.27 -15.73 -21.59
CA LEU A 239 -0.16 -15.98 -21.42
C LEU A 239 -0.47 -17.49 -21.36
N LYS A 240 0.16 -18.30 -22.21
CA LYS A 240 0.01 -19.76 -22.17
C LYS A 240 0.42 -20.34 -20.81
N LEU A 241 1.59 -19.94 -20.28
CA LEU A 241 2.05 -20.40 -18.96
C LEU A 241 1.12 -19.94 -17.82
N LEU A 242 0.57 -18.74 -17.91
CA LEU A 242 -0.42 -18.24 -16.95
C LEU A 242 -1.74 -19.04 -17.03
N ALA A 243 -2.19 -19.40 -18.23
CA ALA A 243 -3.36 -20.24 -18.43
C ALA A 243 -3.15 -21.66 -17.87
N GLU A 244 -1.96 -22.24 -18.06
CA GLU A 244 -1.57 -23.52 -17.44
C GLU A 244 -1.56 -23.43 -15.90
N ALA A 245 -1.24 -22.25 -15.36
CA ALA A 245 -1.35 -21.97 -13.93
C ALA A 245 -2.78 -21.62 -13.46
N GLY A 246 -3.78 -21.67 -14.33
CA GLY A 246 -5.20 -21.45 -14.01
C GLY A 246 -5.69 -20.00 -14.11
N PHE A 247 -4.92 -19.08 -14.69
CA PHE A 247 -5.38 -17.70 -14.90
C PHE A 247 -6.16 -17.56 -16.21
N GLU A 248 -7.30 -16.88 -16.15
CA GLU A 248 -8.07 -16.51 -17.34
C GLU A 248 -7.60 -15.16 -17.91
N CYS A 249 -7.67 -14.97 -19.22
CA CYS A 249 -7.31 -13.69 -19.86
C CYS A 249 -8.05 -12.49 -19.25
N ALA A 250 -9.31 -12.70 -18.82
CA ALA A 250 -10.16 -11.68 -18.24
C ALA A 250 -9.63 -11.12 -16.90
N CYS A 251 -8.81 -11.88 -16.17
CA CYS A 251 -8.24 -11.45 -14.89
C CYS A 251 -6.78 -10.95 -15.00
N LEU A 252 -6.21 -10.93 -16.20
CA LEU A 252 -4.81 -10.60 -16.44
C LEU A 252 -4.66 -9.21 -17.04
N PRO A 253 -3.58 -8.47 -16.72
CA PRO A 253 -3.26 -7.21 -17.36
C PRO A 253 -2.82 -7.40 -18.82
N VAL A 254 -2.99 -6.37 -19.64
CA VAL A 254 -2.64 -6.39 -21.08
C VAL A 254 -1.15 -6.69 -21.31
N GLU A 255 -0.28 -6.28 -20.39
CA GLU A 255 1.17 -6.56 -20.42
C GLU A 255 1.50 -8.05 -20.34
N LEU A 256 0.58 -8.86 -19.80
CA LEU A 256 0.69 -10.31 -19.72
C LEU A 256 -0.19 -11.03 -20.76
N GLY A 257 -0.74 -10.29 -21.73
CA GLY A 257 -1.65 -10.81 -22.76
C GLY A 257 -3.11 -10.92 -22.33
N GLY A 258 -3.50 -10.30 -21.21
CA GLY A 258 -4.87 -10.29 -20.72
C GLY A 258 -5.72 -9.10 -21.21
N ASN A 259 -6.86 -8.91 -20.55
CA ASN A 259 -7.87 -7.91 -20.93
C ASN A 259 -7.98 -6.72 -19.96
N ILE A 260 -7.25 -6.74 -18.82
CA ILE A 260 -7.29 -5.65 -17.84
C ILE A 260 -6.35 -4.53 -18.27
N ASP A 261 -6.89 -3.53 -18.95
CA ASP A 261 -6.21 -2.29 -19.27
C ASP A 261 -6.45 -1.21 -18.18
N LYS A 262 -6.02 0.02 -18.48
CA LYS A 262 -6.25 1.17 -17.60
C LYS A 262 -7.73 1.56 -17.51
N ALA A 263 -8.50 1.40 -18.59
CA ALA A 263 -9.92 1.75 -18.62
C ALA A 263 -10.74 0.81 -17.71
N ALA A 264 -10.53 -0.50 -17.84
CA ALA A 264 -11.12 -1.52 -16.98
C ALA A 264 -10.82 -1.26 -15.48
N PHE A 265 -9.59 -0.81 -15.18
CA PHE A 265 -9.25 -0.41 -13.81
C PHE A 265 -9.99 0.84 -13.33
N GLN A 266 -10.13 1.87 -14.18
CA GLN A 266 -10.93 3.05 -13.83
C GLN A 266 -12.41 2.70 -13.62
N ASP A 267 -12.94 1.75 -14.39
CA ASP A 267 -14.31 1.24 -14.22
C ASP A 267 -14.48 0.55 -12.86
N TRP A 268 -13.48 -0.25 -12.46
CA TRP A 268 -13.44 -0.84 -11.13
C TRP A 268 -13.42 0.23 -10.02
N ILE A 269 -12.61 1.29 -10.16
CA ILE A 269 -12.60 2.42 -9.22
C ILE A 269 -13.97 3.07 -9.12
N ARG A 270 -14.62 3.38 -10.26
CA ARG A 270 -15.96 3.99 -10.31
C ARG A 270 -17.03 3.12 -9.67
N MET A 271 -17.03 1.83 -10.01
CA MET A 271 -17.93 0.84 -9.40
C MET A 271 -17.73 0.81 -7.88
N ARG A 272 -16.48 0.78 -7.42
CA ARG A 272 -16.17 0.70 -6.00
C ARG A 272 -16.57 1.97 -5.25
N LEU A 273 -16.36 3.16 -5.82
CA LEU A 273 -16.88 4.42 -5.28
C LEU A 273 -18.40 4.41 -5.16
N THR A 274 -19.10 3.78 -6.10
CA THR A 274 -20.56 3.65 -6.05
C THR A 274 -21.01 2.76 -4.89
N ILE A 275 -20.36 1.60 -4.71
CA ILE A 275 -20.65 0.67 -3.60
C ILE A 275 -20.38 1.35 -2.25
N GLU A 276 -19.23 2.00 -2.11
CA GLU A 276 -18.85 2.67 -0.86
C GLU A 276 -19.67 3.92 -0.59
N GLY A 277 -20.05 4.67 -1.64
CA GLY A 277 -20.94 5.82 -1.52
C GLY A 277 -22.35 5.42 -1.09
N ALA A 278 -22.89 4.33 -1.62
CA ALA A 278 -24.19 3.79 -1.22
C ALA A 278 -24.16 3.24 0.21
N ALA A 279 -23.11 2.51 0.59
CA ALA A 279 -22.92 2.02 1.95
C ALA A 279 -22.71 3.18 2.95
N GLY A 280 -21.95 4.20 2.53
CA GLY A 280 -21.74 5.42 3.32
C GLY A 280 -23.02 6.21 3.52
N ALA A 281 -23.89 6.28 2.51
CA ALA A 281 -25.19 6.95 2.62
C ALA A 281 -26.07 6.32 3.72
N LEU A 282 -26.08 4.98 3.82
CA LEU A 282 -26.80 4.24 4.87
C LEU A 282 -26.25 4.48 6.29
N LEU A 283 -24.96 4.77 6.41
CA LEU A 283 -24.33 5.11 7.70
C LEU A 283 -24.54 6.56 8.06
N THR A 284 -24.47 7.47 7.08
CA THR A 284 -24.79 8.89 7.32
C THR A 284 -26.22 9.09 7.75
N THR A 285 -27.16 8.22 7.35
CA THR A 285 -28.55 8.29 7.81
C THR A 285 -28.74 7.93 9.28
N ASN A 286 -27.82 7.14 9.88
CA ASN A 286 -27.90 6.73 11.28
C ASN A 286 -26.96 7.52 12.22
N LEU A 287 -25.79 7.97 11.73
CA LEU A 287 -24.81 8.68 12.54
C LEU A 287 -25.08 10.18 12.71
N ALA A 288 -25.99 10.77 11.93
CA ALA A 288 -26.72 11.97 12.31
C ALA A 288 -27.70 12.40 11.21
N LYS A 289 -28.73 13.13 11.63
CA LYS A 289 -29.36 14.21 10.86
C LYS A 289 -28.28 15.23 10.40
N VAL A 290 -27.41 14.84 9.49
CA VAL A 290 -26.55 15.74 8.71
C VAL A 290 -27.07 15.64 7.28
N PRO A 291 -27.81 16.65 6.79
CA PRO A 291 -28.46 16.58 5.50
C PRO A 291 -27.41 16.47 4.39
N ASN A 292 -27.42 15.31 3.74
CA ASN A 292 -26.57 14.97 2.61
C ASN A 292 -27.25 15.53 1.34
N GLN A 293 -27.01 16.80 1.05
CA GLN A 293 -27.45 17.39 -0.20
C GLN A 293 -26.51 17.00 -1.35
N LYS A 294 -27.12 16.68 -2.49
CA LYS A 294 -26.45 16.58 -3.79
C LYS A 294 -25.53 17.79 -3.96
N ARG A 295 -24.24 17.58 -4.24
CA ARG A 295 -23.31 18.64 -4.64
C ARG A 295 -23.71 19.24 -6.00
N GLN A 296 -24.80 20.00 -6.03
CA GLN A 296 -24.76 21.30 -6.67
C GLN A 296 -23.67 22.11 -5.94
N ARG A 297 -23.08 23.12 -6.58
CA ARG A 297 -22.34 24.13 -5.81
C ARG A 297 -23.36 24.84 -4.92
N GLU A 298 -23.75 24.22 -3.82
CA GLU A 298 -24.58 24.86 -2.82
C GLU A 298 -23.76 26.03 -2.33
N SER A 299 -24.24 27.23 -2.67
CA SER A 299 -23.79 28.41 -1.98
C SER A 299 -23.89 28.06 -0.50
N PHE A 300 -22.78 28.18 0.21
CA PHE A 300 -22.78 28.00 1.65
C PHE A 300 -23.60 29.13 2.24
N THR A 301 -24.87 28.85 2.45
CA THR A 301 -25.86 29.81 2.94
C THR A 301 -26.03 29.53 4.43
N ILE A 302 -25.62 30.48 5.26
CA ILE A 302 -25.84 30.42 6.70
C ILE A 302 -27.19 31.07 6.95
N GLU A 303 -28.13 30.34 7.54
CA GLU A 303 -29.44 30.88 7.92
C GLU A 303 -29.37 31.68 9.22
N LYS A 304 -30.17 32.75 9.30
CA LYS A 304 -30.28 33.62 10.49
C LYS A 304 -31.18 32.95 11.53
N ARG A 305 -30.79 32.98 12.80
CA ARG A 305 -31.61 32.40 13.88
C ARG A 305 -32.79 33.35 14.23
N PRO A 306 -33.93 32.84 14.74
CA PRO A 306 -35.13 33.64 14.96
C PRO A 306 -34.93 34.85 15.89
N GLU A 307 -34.06 34.71 16.89
CA GLU A 307 -33.80 35.74 17.92
C GLU A 307 -32.48 36.50 17.69
N GLU A 308 -31.77 36.19 16.60
CA GLU A 308 -30.45 36.79 16.33
C GLU A 308 -30.64 38.19 15.72
N THR A 309 -29.94 39.19 16.26
CA THR A 309 -29.93 40.52 15.65
C THR A 309 -29.28 40.45 14.26
N GLN A 310 -29.56 41.43 13.39
CA GLN A 310 -28.94 41.45 12.06
C GLN A 310 -27.41 41.57 12.15
N GLU A 311 -26.90 42.28 13.16
CA GLU A 311 -25.48 42.48 13.39
C GLU A 311 -24.80 41.17 13.84
N ASP A 312 -25.41 40.44 14.77
CA ASP A 312 -24.88 39.16 15.25
C ASP A 312 -24.85 38.11 14.14
N PHE A 313 -25.89 38.07 13.30
CA PHE A 313 -25.93 37.22 12.12
C PHE A 313 -24.79 37.52 11.15
N ALA A 314 -24.53 38.81 10.86
CA ALA A 314 -23.43 39.21 9.99
C ALA A 314 -22.06 38.81 10.58
N LYS A 315 -21.86 39.01 11.89
CA LYS A 315 -20.64 38.60 12.60
C LYS A 315 -20.42 37.09 12.52
N ARG A 316 -21.45 36.28 12.81
CA ARG A 316 -21.38 34.81 12.74
C ARG A 316 -21.12 34.31 11.33
N LYS A 317 -21.80 34.90 10.34
CA LYS A 317 -21.61 34.58 8.92
C LYS A 317 -20.18 34.86 8.49
N ASN A 318 -19.65 36.04 8.79
CA ASN A 318 -18.27 36.42 8.47
C ASN A 318 -17.25 35.50 9.17
N ALA A 319 -17.44 35.21 10.46
CA ALA A 319 -16.56 34.30 11.20
C ALA A 319 -16.51 32.89 10.61
N ALA A 320 -17.62 32.40 10.07
CA ALA A 320 -17.67 31.10 9.40
C ALA A 320 -16.97 31.11 8.04
N TYR A 321 -17.13 32.18 7.23
CA TYR A 321 -16.38 32.32 5.98
C TYR A 321 -14.88 32.43 6.22
N VAL A 322 -14.45 33.22 7.20
CA VAL A 322 -13.03 33.36 7.56
C VAL A 322 -12.46 32.01 7.97
N ARG A 323 -13.14 31.25 8.86
CA ARG A 323 -12.70 29.91 9.26
C ARG A 323 -12.60 28.95 8.08
N ARG A 324 -13.60 28.95 7.19
CA ARG A 324 -13.60 28.08 6.01
C ARG A 324 -12.47 28.43 5.04
N ASN A 325 -12.25 29.72 4.80
CA ASN A 325 -11.17 30.18 3.93
C ASN A 325 -9.80 29.83 4.54
N TYR A 326 -9.64 30.03 5.85
CA TYR A 326 -8.45 29.64 6.59
C TYR A 326 -8.17 28.13 6.48
N HIS A 327 -9.18 27.27 6.66
CA HIS A 327 -8.99 25.82 6.50
C HIS A 327 -8.64 25.42 5.06
N ARG A 328 -9.26 26.06 4.06
CA ARG A 328 -8.91 25.83 2.66
C ARG A 328 -7.45 26.20 2.40
N GLN A 329 -7.05 27.41 2.79
CA GLN A 329 -5.67 27.88 2.65
C GLN A 329 -4.68 26.99 3.42
N LYS A 330 -5.02 26.58 4.65
CA LYS A 330 -4.19 25.66 5.44
C LYS A 330 -4.00 24.31 4.73
N ASN A 331 -5.05 23.77 4.13
CA ASN A 331 -4.96 22.53 3.36
C ASN A 331 -4.14 22.71 2.08
N GLU A 332 -4.32 23.81 1.36
CA GLU A 332 -3.53 24.15 0.17
C GLU A 332 -2.04 24.31 0.53
N ILE A 333 -1.72 24.98 1.65
CA ILE A 333 -0.36 25.11 2.18
C ILE A 333 0.20 23.74 2.53
N MET A 334 -0.54 22.90 3.27
CA MET A 334 -0.07 21.57 3.66
C MET A 334 0.21 20.67 2.44
N ILE A 335 -0.61 20.76 1.38
CA ILE A 335 -0.36 20.05 0.12
C ILE A 335 0.91 20.57 -0.55
N ALA A 336 1.04 21.90 -0.66
CA ALA A 336 2.20 22.53 -1.28
C ALA A 336 3.51 22.26 -0.50
N GLU A 337 3.45 22.20 0.84
CA GLU A 337 4.58 21.82 1.70
C GLU A 337 4.99 20.35 1.46
N GLY A 338 4.02 19.44 1.36
CA GLY A 338 4.30 18.05 1.01
C GLY A 338 4.94 17.89 -0.37
N GLU A 339 4.48 18.65 -1.37
CA GLU A 339 5.09 18.70 -2.69
C GLU A 339 6.51 19.29 -2.66
N ALA A 340 6.71 20.38 -1.91
CA ALA A 340 8.00 21.02 -1.75
C ALA A 340 9.02 20.10 -1.08
N ASP A 341 8.62 19.35 -0.05
CA ASP A 341 9.48 18.38 0.62
C ASP A 341 9.85 17.22 -0.30
N GLY A 342 8.89 16.73 -1.11
CA GLY A 342 9.18 15.74 -2.15
C GLY A 342 10.19 16.25 -3.19
N LEU A 343 10.07 17.52 -3.61
CA LEU A 343 11.01 18.15 -4.53
C LEU A 343 12.40 18.36 -3.91
N ARG A 344 12.48 18.71 -2.62
CA ARG A 344 13.75 18.84 -1.88
C ARG A 344 14.48 17.50 -1.82
N GLN A 345 13.81 16.43 -1.40
CA GLN A 345 14.38 15.08 -1.38
C GLN A 345 14.90 14.66 -2.75
N ARG A 346 14.15 14.97 -3.82
CA ARG A 346 14.58 14.69 -5.20
C ARG A 346 15.82 15.51 -5.59
N ASN A 347 15.90 16.78 -5.19
CA ASN A 347 17.05 17.62 -5.47
C ASN A 347 18.31 17.10 -4.75
N ASP A 348 18.18 16.68 -3.50
CA ASP A 348 19.28 16.10 -2.73
C ASP A 348 19.82 14.82 -3.37
N LEU A 349 18.93 13.94 -3.86
CA LEU A 349 19.33 12.76 -4.63
C LEU A 349 20.06 13.12 -5.92
N LEU A 350 19.57 14.10 -6.68
CA LEU A 350 20.22 14.56 -7.91
C LEU A 350 21.58 15.20 -7.64
N ARG A 351 21.75 15.92 -6.52
CA ARG A 351 23.05 16.47 -6.11
C ARG A 351 24.05 15.37 -5.80
N ALA A 352 23.64 14.36 -5.02
CA ALA A 352 24.49 13.22 -4.71
C ALA A 352 24.91 12.44 -5.98
N ASP A 353 23.99 12.25 -6.93
CA ASP A 353 24.28 11.63 -8.21
C ASP A 353 25.24 12.48 -9.07
N ASN A 354 25.07 13.81 -9.09
CA ASN A 354 25.96 14.72 -9.80
C ASN A 354 27.39 14.67 -9.23
N GLU A 355 27.53 14.74 -7.90
CA GLU A 355 28.84 14.59 -7.22
C GLU A 355 29.51 13.24 -7.54
N ARG A 356 28.73 12.17 -7.63
CA ARG A 356 29.23 10.86 -8.07
C ARG A 356 29.72 10.91 -9.52
N LEU A 357 28.95 11.50 -10.43
CA LEU A 357 29.32 11.62 -11.85
C LEU A 357 30.57 12.49 -12.03
N GLN A 358 30.70 13.58 -11.27
CA GLN A 358 31.91 14.41 -11.29
C GLN A 358 33.16 13.65 -10.83
N ARG A 359 33.04 12.79 -9.81
CA ARG A 359 34.14 11.91 -9.38
C ARG A 359 34.53 10.92 -10.47
N LEU A 360 33.56 10.31 -11.15
CA LEU A 360 33.82 9.40 -12.26
C LEU A 360 34.48 10.11 -13.45
N LEU A 361 34.03 11.33 -13.75
CA LEU A 361 34.64 12.15 -14.80
C LEU A 361 36.09 12.53 -14.47
N ALA A 362 36.37 12.89 -13.22
CA ALA A 362 37.73 13.17 -12.76
C ALA A 362 38.64 11.93 -12.87
N GLN A 363 38.14 10.75 -12.51
CA GLN A 363 38.86 9.49 -12.67
C GLN A 363 39.13 9.16 -14.15
N ALA A 364 38.14 9.35 -15.02
CA ALA A 364 38.30 9.14 -16.46
C ALA A 364 39.36 10.08 -17.05
N ASN A 365 39.35 11.36 -16.65
CA ASN A 365 40.36 12.33 -17.08
C ASN A 365 41.76 11.97 -16.59
N ASP A 366 41.93 11.50 -15.35
CA ASP A 366 43.22 11.02 -14.84
C ASP A 366 43.75 9.85 -15.68
N ILE A 367 42.88 8.90 -16.05
CA ILE A 367 43.25 7.78 -16.94
C ILE A 367 43.68 8.30 -18.31
N ILE A 368 42.94 9.24 -18.91
CA ILE A 368 43.28 9.83 -20.22
C ILE A 368 44.66 10.51 -20.16
N VAL A 369 44.94 11.29 -19.12
CA VAL A 369 46.24 11.95 -18.94
C VAL A 369 47.38 10.92 -18.85
N ARG A 370 47.18 9.83 -18.09
CA ARG A 370 48.17 8.74 -17.99
C ARG A 370 48.42 8.02 -19.31
N ILE A 371 47.41 7.90 -20.17
CA ILE A 371 47.53 7.27 -21.49
C ILE A 371 48.23 8.21 -22.48
N LEU A 372 47.90 9.50 -22.47
CA LEU A 372 48.39 10.47 -23.45
C LEU A 372 49.81 10.99 -23.17
N ASP A 373 50.26 10.99 -21.91
CA ASP A 373 51.64 11.36 -21.55
C ASP A 373 52.35 10.27 -20.70
N PRO A 374 52.89 9.22 -21.35
CA PRO A 374 53.58 8.13 -20.65
C PRO A 374 54.81 8.59 -19.86
N LYS A 375 55.42 9.73 -20.24
CA LYS A 375 56.65 10.24 -19.62
C LYS A 375 56.38 10.90 -18.27
N MET A 376 55.19 11.47 -18.06
CA MET A 376 54.76 11.99 -16.75
C MET A 376 54.44 10.89 -15.73
N SER A 377 54.02 9.70 -16.19
CA SER A 377 53.66 8.59 -15.28
C SER A 377 54.87 7.92 -14.60
N ALA A 378 56.08 8.07 -15.16
CA ALA A 378 57.30 7.50 -14.60
C ALA A 378 57.78 8.24 -13.31
N HIS A 379 57.52 9.54 -13.19
CA HIS A 379 57.97 10.34 -12.03
C HIS A 379 57.03 10.29 -10.81
N VAL A 380 55.78 9.87 -10.98
CA VAL A 380 54.82 9.77 -9.86
C VAL A 380 55.06 8.50 -9.03
N ILE A 381 55.51 7.41 -9.65
CA ILE A 381 55.76 6.13 -8.96
C ILE A 381 56.98 6.22 -8.03
N GLU A 382 58.03 6.97 -8.40
CA GLU A 382 59.25 7.11 -7.58
C GLU A 382 59.06 7.93 -6.29
N ARG A 383 58.02 8.77 -6.18
CA ARG A 383 57.75 9.57 -4.96
C ARG A 383 56.89 8.87 -3.91
N SER A 384 56.16 7.82 -4.29
CA SER A 384 55.32 7.04 -3.36
C SER A 384 56.07 5.95 -2.60
N THR A 385 57.28 5.57 -3.02
CA THR A 385 58.09 4.52 -2.38
C THR A 385 59.09 5.03 -1.33
N THR A 386 59.25 6.35 -1.16
CA THR A 386 60.29 6.94 -0.28
C THR A 386 59.77 7.48 1.06
N LYS A 387 58.52 7.23 1.46
CA LYS A 387 57.92 7.81 2.69
C LYS A 387 57.44 6.83 3.76
N SER A 388 57.99 5.61 3.82
CA SER A 388 57.64 4.60 4.85
C SER A 388 58.78 4.18 5.78
N SER A 389 59.72 5.07 6.10
CA SER A 389 60.78 4.77 7.08
C SER A 389 61.15 6.00 7.91
N SER A 390 60.36 6.29 8.94
CA SER A 390 60.82 6.83 10.22
C SER A 390 59.59 7.14 11.08
N CYS A 391 59.40 6.36 12.15
CA CYS A 391 58.98 6.84 13.47
C CYS A 391 58.68 5.63 14.37
N ASP A 392 59.70 5.24 15.11
CA ASP A 392 59.68 4.73 16.48
C ASP A 392 61.08 5.02 17.04
N PRO A 393 61.36 5.04 18.36
CA PRO A 393 60.50 5.29 19.52
C PRO A 393 61.19 6.22 20.57
N SER A 394 60.45 6.80 21.54
CA SER A 394 60.94 7.23 22.89
C SER A 394 59.80 7.98 23.61
N SER A 395 59.21 7.50 24.72
CA SER A 395 59.72 7.33 26.10
C SER A 395 59.65 8.61 26.94
N GLU A 396 59.14 8.41 28.17
CA GLU A 396 59.28 9.21 29.41
C GLU A 396 58.24 10.31 29.71
N GLY A 397 57.64 10.18 30.91
CA GLY A 397 56.82 11.19 31.59
C GLY A 397 55.63 10.60 32.32
#